data_AF-A0A2G2VQL7-F1
#
_entry.id   AF-A0A2G2VQL7-F1
#
_cell.length_a   1.000
_cell.length_b   1.000
_cell.length_c   1.000
_cell.angle_alpha   90.00
_cell.angle_beta   90.00
_cell.angle_gamma   90.00
#
_symmetry.space_group_name_H-M   'P 1'
#
loop_
_entity.id
_entity.type
_entity.pdbx_description
1 polymer ?
#
loop_
_entity_poly.entity_id
_entity_poly.type
_entity_poly.pdbx_seq_one_letter_code
_entity_poly.pdbx_strand_id
1 'polypeptide(L)'
;MNSNMFLEELELDECDSISSPGLVPTLRYLRIKRCQNLIRFLIPNGTERLLIWGCENLEILLSSVRILSIEDCKKLKQLPELLPSLKELTLRNCPEIESFPDGGLPFNLQLLRICNCEKLVNGRKEWCLQRLPSLRELYITHDGSDEEIVGGENWELPCSIRSLEICNLKTLSSQLLKSLTSLESLWTLNLPQIQSLVEQGLPSSVSELHLCFHDELHSLQGLQHLNSLQNLYITNCPQLQSLEESVFPSSLSTLTIENCPNLQSLPVKGMPSSLSKLSIYKCPMLEPLLEFDQGELASDLPKPEKVLVVERVIESLGLQPVRDSLVGTVEKRGISGGQRKRVNVGLEMVMEPSLLILDEPTSGLDSSSSQLLLRATRREALEGVNVCMVVHQPRMFDDLVLLAKGGLTVYHGPVKTVEEYFAGIRITVPDRVNPPDHFIDILEGIYKLPRTGLNYKDLPVR
;
A
#
# COMPACT_ATOMS: atom_id res chain seq x y z
N MET A 1 -20.77 17.60 -54.73
CA MET A 1 -21.72 16.59 -54.25
C MET A 1 -21.52 16.47 -52.75
N ASN A 2 -22.46 16.97 -51.95
CA ASN A 2 -22.49 16.80 -50.50
C ASN A 2 -22.72 15.32 -50.19
N SER A 3 -21.67 14.54 -49.99
CA SER A 3 -21.81 13.31 -49.22
C SER A 3 -21.80 13.70 -47.75
N ASN A 4 -22.94 13.56 -47.06
CA ASN A 4 -22.99 13.49 -45.60
C ASN A 4 -22.27 12.19 -45.15
N MET A 5 -20.96 12.13 -45.37
CA MET A 5 -20.12 11.04 -44.89
C MET A 5 -19.82 11.35 -43.43
N PHE A 6 -20.59 10.74 -42.53
CA PHE A 6 -20.32 10.75 -41.10
C PHE A 6 -19.17 9.78 -40.83
N LEU A 7 -17.95 10.30 -40.89
CA LEU A 7 -16.74 9.57 -40.53
C LEU A 7 -16.17 10.19 -39.27
N GLU A 8 -16.22 9.46 -38.16
CA GLU A 8 -15.71 9.90 -36.85
C GLU A 8 -14.24 9.53 -36.65
N GLU A 9 -13.79 8.43 -37.26
CA GLU A 9 -12.44 7.89 -37.14
C GLU A 9 -11.87 7.56 -38.52
N LEU A 10 -10.63 7.98 -38.77
CA LEU A 10 -9.90 7.72 -40.00
C LEU A 10 -8.50 7.24 -39.64
N GLU A 11 -8.13 6.09 -40.18
CA GLU A 11 -6.78 5.54 -40.09
C GLU A 11 -6.19 5.46 -41.49
N LEU A 12 -5.03 6.09 -41.66
CA LEU A 12 -4.22 6.04 -42.87
C LEU A 12 -2.94 5.29 -42.51
N ASP A 13 -2.67 4.17 -43.18
CA ASP A 13 -1.46 3.38 -42.97
C ASP A 13 -0.79 3.12 -44.33
N GLU A 14 0.49 3.46 -44.45
CA GLU A 14 1.28 3.32 -45.70
C GLU A 14 0.63 4.04 -46.90
N CYS A 15 -0.07 5.14 -46.64
CA CYS A 15 -0.86 5.89 -47.63
C CYS A 15 -0.05 7.04 -48.27
N ASP A 16 1.04 6.71 -48.96
CA ASP A 16 1.97 7.71 -49.52
C ASP A 16 1.42 8.54 -50.69
N SER A 17 0.34 8.08 -51.33
CA SER A 17 -0.28 8.77 -52.46
C SER A 17 -1.27 9.86 -52.06
N ILE A 18 -1.62 9.96 -50.76
CA ILE A 18 -2.62 10.90 -50.27
C ILE A 18 -1.91 12.20 -49.83
N SER A 19 -1.85 13.17 -50.74
CA SER A 19 -1.26 14.49 -50.43
C SER A 19 -2.19 15.43 -49.65
N SER A 20 -3.49 15.18 -49.66
CA SER A 20 -4.50 15.87 -48.83
C SER A 20 -5.85 15.15 -48.96
N PRO A 21 -6.31 14.36 -47.97
CA PRO A 21 -7.68 13.88 -48.01
C PRO A 21 -8.59 15.09 -47.88
N GLY A 22 -9.58 15.23 -48.77
CA GLY A 22 -10.55 16.31 -48.72
C GLY A 22 -11.18 16.40 -47.33
N LEU A 23 -11.37 17.64 -46.84
CA LEU A 23 -11.91 17.97 -45.51
C LEU A 23 -13.10 17.07 -45.15
N VAL A 24 -12.91 16.18 -44.17
CA VAL A 24 -13.99 15.40 -43.53
C VAL A 24 -14.39 16.16 -42.27
N PRO A 25 -15.43 17.01 -42.31
CA PRO A 25 -15.74 17.94 -41.22
C PRO A 25 -16.24 17.28 -39.93
N THR A 26 -16.57 15.99 -39.95
CA THR A 26 -17.06 15.24 -38.76
C THR A 26 -15.96 14.44 -38.05
N LEU A 27 -14.72 14.49 -38.53
CA LEU A 27 -13.65 13.62 -38.04
C LEU A 27 -13.22 14.02 -36.62
N ARG A 28 -13.28 13.07 -35.68
CA ARG A 28 -12.85 13.26 -34.28
C ARG A 28 -11.49 12.62 -34.00
N TYR A 29 -11.21 11.48 -34.63
CA TYR A 29 -10.01 10.69 -34.42
C TYR A 29 -9.28 10.48 -35.74
N LEU A 30 -8.03 10.90 -35.81
CA LEU A 30 -7.19 10.71 -36.98
C LEU A 30 -5.91 9.97 -36.58
N ARG A 31 -5.64 8.84 -37.23
CA ARG A 31 -4.38 8.10 -37.10
C ARG A 31 -3.67 8.08 -38.44
N ILE A 32 -2.40 8.47 -38.45
CA ILE A 32 -1.54 8.44 -39.63
C ILE A 32 -0.33 7.60 -39.28
N LYS A 33 -0.11 6.52 -40.00
CA LYS A 33 0.94 5.54 -39.76
C LYS A 33 1.76 5.34 -41.03
N ARG A 34 3.09 5.35 -40.91
CA ARG A 34 4.05 5.00 -41.98
C ARG A 34 3.84 5.74 -43.32
N CYS A 35 3.29 6.96 -43.30
CA CYS A 35 3.14 7.77 -44.51
C CYS A 35 4.39 8.65 -44.71
N GLN A 36 5.33 8.19 -45.54
CA GLN A 36 6.64 8.81 -45.74
C GLN A 36 6.63 10.03 -46.67
N ASN A 37 5.68 10.07 -47.61
CA ASN A 37 5.54 11.18 -48.57
C ASN A 37 4.57 12.26 -48.10
N LEU A 38 4.06 12.17 -46.87
CA LEU A 38 3.09 13.12 -46.34
C LEU A 38 3.80 14.40 -45.85
N ILE A 39 4.04 15.32 -46.78
CA ILE A 39 4.73 16.59 -46.49
C ILE A 39 3.78 17.58 -45.84
N ARG A 40 2.57 17.79 -46.40
CA ARG A 40 1.58 18.73 -45.86
C ARG A 40 0.25 18.04 -45.67
N PHE A 41 -0.24 18.06 -44.43
CA PHE A 41 -1.56 17.52 -44.10
C PHE A 41 -2.36 18.59 -43.37
N LEU A 42 -3.46 19.03 -43.99
CA LEU A 42 -4.45 19.88 -43.34
C LEU A 42 -5.35 19.01 -42.48
N ILE A 43 -5.28 19.19 -41.17
CA ILE A 43 -6.16 18.48 -40.25
C ILE A 43 -7.59 19.02 -40.43
N PRO A 44 -8.61 18.16 -40.47
CA PRO A 44 -9.99 18.62 -40.49
C PRO A 44 -10.34 19.39 -39.21
N ASN A 45 -11.04 20.51 -39.37
CA ASN A 45 -11.60 21.27 -38.24
C ASN A 45 -12.50 20.35 -37.40
N GLY A 46 -12.26 20.31 -36.09
CA GLY A 46 -13.01 19.44 -35.16
C GLY A 46 -12.31 18.13 -34.77
N THR A 47 -11.13 17.84 -35.32
CA THR A 47 -10.32 16.68 -34.91
C THR A 47 -9.92 16.81 -33.44
N GLU A 48 -10.39 15.91 -32.59
CA GLU A 48 -10.10 15.91 -31.16
C GLU A 48 -8.76 15.24 -30.86
N ARG A 49 -8.47 14.10 -31.50
CA ARG A 49 -7.22 13.36 -31.29
C ARG A 49 -6.51 13.08 -32.60
N LEU A 50 -5.21 13.35 -32.61
CA LEU A 50 -4.30 13.05 -33.70
C LEU A 50 -3.19 12.12 -33.20
N LEU A 51 -3.02 10.98 -33.86
CA LEU A 51 -1.87 10.09 -33.69
C LEU A 51 -1.07 10.04 -34.99
N ILE A 52 0.23 10.28 -34.89
CA ILE A 52 1.18 10.14 -35.99
C ILE A 52 2.21 9.10 -35.56
N TRP A 53 2.43 8.08 -36.39
CA TRP A 53 3.36 6.99 -36.10
C TRP A 53 4.28 6.72 -37.29
N GLY A 54 5.60 6.85 -37.11
CA GLY A 54 6.58 6.45 -38.12
C GLY A 54 6.56 7.29 -39.42
N CYS A 55 6.18 8.56 -39.35
CA CYS A 55 6.13 9.47 -40.51
C CYS A 55 7.32 10.44 -40.47
N GLU A 56 8.20 10.40 -41.47
CA GLU A 56 9.52 11.04 -41.38
C GLU A 56 9.61 12.49 -41.89
N ASN A 57 8.76 12.92 -42.83
CA ASN A 57 8.89 14.20 -43.56
C ASN A 57 7.76 15.21 -43.26
N LEU A 58 7.31 15.24 -42.01
CA LEU A 58 6.00 15.80 -41.66
C LEU A 58 6.04 17.33 -41.38
N GLU A 59 5.54 18.17 -42.31
CA GLU A 59 5.21 19.59 -42.05
C GLU A 59 3.70 19.73 -41.83
N ILE A 60 3.22 19.50 -40.60
CA ILE A 60 1.79 19.62 -40.30
C ILE A 60 1.41 21.05 -39.93
N LEU A 61 0.33 21.55 -40.56
CA LEU A 61 -0.43 22.68 -40.05
C LEU A 61 -1.52 22.13 -39.13
N LEU A 62 -1.29 22.20 -37.82
CA LEU A 62 -2.25 21.73 -36.83
C LEU A 62 -3.49 22.64 -36.84
N SER A 63 -4.69 22.05 -36.74
CA SER A 63 -5.94 22.80 -36.53
C SER A 63 -6.69 22.24 -35.32
N SER A 64 -6.86 23.07 -34.29
CA SER A 64 -7.72 22.88 -33.10
C SER A 64 -7.70 21.49 -32.41
N VAL A 65 -6.58 20.75 -32.47
CA VAL A 65 -6.45 19.42 -31.86
C VAL A 65 -6.42 19.53 -30.32
N ARG A 66 -7.03 18.55 -29.64
CA ARG A 66 -7.02 18.45 -28.16
C ARG A 66 -5.95 17.49 -27.64
N ILE A 67 -5.72 16.37 -28.33
CA ILE A 67 -4.72 15.35 -27.98
C ILE A 67 -3.83 15.09 -29.19
N LEU A 68 -2.53 15.28 -29.04
CA LEU A 68 -1.53 15.02 -30.07
C LEU A 68 -0.55 13.97 -29.57
N SER A 69 -0.42 12.87 -30.30
CA SER A 69 0.64 11.87 -30.09
C SER A 69 1.47 11.72 -31.35
N ILE A 70 2.79 11.87 -31.22
CA ILE A 70 3.77 11.66 -32.29
C ILE A 70 4.75 10.60 -31.81
N GLU A 71 4.80 9.48 -32.52
CA GLU A 71 5.55 8.29 -32.13
C GLU A 71 6.43 7.80 -33.28
N ASP A 72 7.64 7.33 -32.96
CA ASP A 72 8.58 6.70 -33.90
C ASP A 72 8.94 7.55 -35.15
N CYS A 73 8.82 8.88 -35.08
CA CYS A 73 9.14 9.80 -36.17
C CYS A 73 10.62 10.21 -36.14
N LYS A 74 11.49 9.31 -36.62
CA LYS A 74 12.95 9.39 -36.41
C LYS A 74 13.68 10.56 -37.05
N LYS A 75 13.14 11.16 -38.13
CA LYS A 75 13.76 12.28 -38.86
C LYS A 75 13.12 13.63 -38.55
N LEU A 76 12.11 13.66 -37.67
CA LEU A 76 11.40 14.89 -37.33
C LEU A 76 12.31 15.79 -36.49
N LYS A 77 12.65 16.97 -37.02
CA LYS A 77 13.57 17.92 -36.37
C LYS A 77 12.88 18.95 -35.50
N GLN A 78 11.66 19.32 -35.86
CA GLN A 78 10.87 20.34 -35.18
C GLN A 78 9.42 19.90 -35.08
N LEU A 79 8.77 20.32 -34.00
CA LEU A 79 7.34 20.13 -33.84
C LEU A 79 6.57 21.20 -34.61
N PRO A 80 5.37 20.88 -35.12
CA PRO A 80 4.48 21.90 -35.66
C PRO A 80 4.05 22.91 -34.57
N GLU A 81 3.65 24.11 -34.99
CA GLU A 81 3.12 25.12 -34.06
C GLU A 81 1.93 24.56 -33.26
N LEU A 82 2.04 24.62 -31.93
CA LEU A 82 1.05 24.04 -31.03
C LEU A 82 -0.04 25.06 -30.71
N LEU A 83 -1.30 24.68 -30.93
CA LEU A 83 -2.45 25.56 -30.72
C LEU A 83 -2.95 25.55 -29.25
N PRO A 84 -3.54 26.65 -28.76
CA PRO A 84 -4.07 26.75 -27.39
C PRO A 84 -5.17 25.75 -27.00
N SER A 85 -5.76 25.05 -27.98
CA SER A 85 -6.77 24.00 -27.77
C SER A 85 -6.18 22.70 -27.20
N LEU A 86 -4.87 22.50 -27.36
CA LEU A 86 -4.18 21.27 -27.00
C LEU A 86 -4.15 21.10 -25.47
N LYS A 87 -4.54 19.92 -25.02
CA LYS A 87 -4.54 19.53 -23.61
C LYS A 87 -3.54 18.42 -23.31
N GLU A 88 -3.24 17.56 -24.27
CA GLU A 88 -2.35 16.42 -24.07
C GLU A 88 -1.36 16.33 -25.23
N LEU A 89 -0.07 16.28 -24.92
CA LEU A 89 1.00 16.11 -25.89
C LEU A 89 1.83 14.88 -25.50
N THR A 90 1.95 13.93 -26.42
CA THR A 90 2.81 12.76 -26.29
C THR A 90 3.83 12.73 -27.42
N LEU A 91 5.11 12.61 -27.08
CA LEU A 91 6.22 12.41 -28.00
C LEU A 91 6.94 11.13 -27.61
N ARG A 92 7.12 10.20 -28.55
CA ARG A 92 7.83 8.94 -28.29
C ARG A 92 8.81 8.61 -29.41
N ASN A 93 10.03 8.21 -29.07
CA ASN A 93 11.03 7.72 -30.01
C ASN A 93 11.28 8.69 -31.18
N CYS A 94 11.40 9.99 -30.88
CA CYS A 94 11.68 11.06 -31.84
C CYS A 94 13.04 11.72 -31.51
N PRO A 95 14.18 11.08 -31.83
CA PRO A 95 15.51 11.49 -31.37
C PRO A 95 16.03 12.80 -32.00
N GLU A 96 15.53 13.18 -33.18
CA GLU A 96 16.02 14.37 -33.90
C GLU A 96 15.33 15.68 -33.51
N ILE A 97 14.29 15.65 -32.67
CA ILE A 97 13.62 16.86 -32.19
C ILE A 97 14.53 17.55 -31.16
N GLU A 98 14.89 18.80 -31.41
CA GLU A 98 15.80 19.56 -30.54
C GLU A 98 15.07 20.48 -29.56
N SER A 99 13.94 21.08 -29.97
CA SER A 99 13.21 22.05 -29.15
C SER A 99 11.71 22.05 -29.44
N PHE A 100 10.96 22.67 -28.52
CA PHE A 100 9.59 23.09 -28.77
C PHE A 100 9.55 24.29 -29.75
N PRO A 101 8.43 24.52 -30.45
CA PRO A 101 8.31 25.68 -31.35
C PRO A 101 8.47 27.00 -30.59
N ASP A 102 8.84 28.09 -31.27
CA ASP A 102 9.10 29.42 -30.68
C ASP A 102 7.92 29.95 -29.83
N GLY A 103 6.69 29.58 -30.17
CA GLY A 103 5.48 29.90 -29.40
C GLY A 103 5.36 29.15 -28.05
N GLY A 104 6.25 28.20 -27.79
CA GLY A 104 6.29 27.36 -26.60
C GLY A 104 5.15 26.33 -26.54
N LEU A 105 4.97 25.78 -25.34
CA LEU A 105 3.85 24.90 -25.03
C LEU A 105 2.59 25.70 -24.66
N PRO A 106 1.38 25.23 -25.02
CA PRO A 106 0.15 25.97 -24.77
C PRO A 106 -0.24 25.97 -23.28
N PHE A 107 -0.69 27.12 -22.76
CA PHE A 107 -1.04 27.32 -21.34
C PHE A 107 -2.15 26.40 -20.78
N ASN A 108 -2.97 25.82 -21.65
CA ASN A 108 -4.06 24.89 -21.30
C ASN A 108 -3.62 23.42 -21.26
N LEU A 109 -2.34 23.13 -21.55
CA LEU A 109 -1.80 21.78 -21.53
C LEU A 109 -1.91 21.19 -20.12
N GLN A 110 -2.47 19.98 -20.04
CA GLN A 110 -2.73 19.23 -18.81
C GLN A 110 -1.78 18.04 -18.66
N LEU A 111 -1.39 17.42 -19.78
CA LEU A 111 -0.48 16.27 -19.81
C LEU A 111 0.62 16.50 -20.84
N LEU A 112 1.86 16.30 -20.41
CA LEU A 112 3.03 16.24 -21.28
C LEU A 112 3.75 14.91 -21.06
N ARG A 113 3.91 14.11 -22.12
CA ARG A 113 4.66 12.86 -22.09
C ARG A 113 5.73 12.87 -23.16
N ILE A 114 6.98 12.64 -22.76
CA ILE A 114 8.14 12.61 -23.65
C ILE A 114 8.94 11.36 -23.32
N CYS A 115 9.07 10.45 -24.29
CA CYS A 115 9.79 9.19 -24.11
C CYS A 115 10.82 9.01 -25.21
N ASN A 116 12.10 8.82 -24.85
CA ASN A 116 13.19 8.55 -25.81
C ASN A 116 13.29 9.63 -26.92
N CYS A 117 13.22 10.90 -26.52
CA CYS A 117 13.47 12.06 -27.38
C CYS A 117 14.69 12.82 -26.83
N GLU A 118 15.87 12.23 -26.97
CA GLU A 118 17.11 12.59 -26.26
C GLU A 118 17.49 14.08 -26.41
N LYS A 119 17.60 14.58 -27.65
CA LYS A 119 17.96 15.98 -27.91
C LYS A 119 16.97 16.97 -27.27
N LEU A 120 15.66 16.70 -27.38
CA LEU A 120 14.62 17.52 -26.80
C LEU A 120 14.71 17.56 -25.27
N VAL A 121 14.93 16.41 -24.63
CA VAL A 121 15.08 16.31 -23.18
C VAL A 121 16.37 16.98 -22.72
N ASN A 122 17.46 16.92 -23.49
CA ASN A 122 18.70 17.66 -23.17
C ASN A 122 18.49 19.17 -23.18
N GLY A 123 17.61 19.69 -24.05
CA GLY A 123 17.16 21.08 -24.07
C GLY A 123 16.15 21.49 -22.99
N ARG A 124 15.85 20.65 -21.98
CA ARG A 124 14.76 20.86 -21.00
C ARG A 124 14.79 22.17 -20.21
N LYS A 125 15.94 22.82 -20.10
CA LYS A 125 16.09 24.14 -19.46
C LYS A 125 15.25 25.22 -20.16
N GLU A 126 15.04 25.09 -21.46
CA GLU A 126 14.36 26.10 -22.28
C GLU A 126 12.84 25.90 -22.33
N TRP A 127 12.31 24.79 -21.78
CA TRP A 127 10.90 24.43 -21.90
C TRP A 127 9.94 25.40 -21.20
N CYS A 128 10.44 26.22 -20.26
CA CYS A 128 9.65 27.20 -19.52
C CYS A 128 8.36 26.63 -18.89
N LEU A 129 8.37 25.37 -18.43
CA LEU A 129 7.19 24.66 -17.92
C LEU A 129 6.51 25.36 -16.74
N GLN A 130 7.24 26.13 -15.94
CA GLN A 130 6.71 26.92 -14.83
C GLN A 130 5.62 27.91 -15.25
N ARG A 131 5.55 28.25 -16.55
CA ARG A 131 4.50 29.12 -17.12
C ARG A 131 3.20 28.39 -17.45
N LEU A 132 3.12 27.07 -17.24
CA LEU A 132 1.96 26.24 -17.59
C LEU A 132 1.12 25.93 -16.35
N PRO A 133 0.15 26.79 -15.95
CA PRO A 133 -0.61 26.62 -14.71
C PRO A 133 -1.58 25.43 -14.73
N SER A 134 -1.86 24.90 -15.92
CA SER A 134 -2.81 23.80 -16.12
C SER A 134 -2.15 22.43 -16.11
N LEU A 135 -0.81 22.35 -16.13
CA LEU A 135 -0.09 21.09 -16.27
C LEU A 135 -0.24 20.26 -15.00
N ARG A 136 -0.85 19.08 -15.13
CA ARG A 136 -1.15 18.14 -14.04
C ARG A 136 -0.26 16.91 -14.07
N GLU A 137 0.10 16.45 -15.26
CA GLU A 137 0.84 15.21 -15.44
C GLU A 137 2.04 15.44 -16.34
N LEU A 138 3.20 14.99 -15.88
CA LEU A 138 4.45 15.07 -16.61
C LEU A 138 5.16 13.71 -16.60
N TYR A 139 5.45 13.19 -17.78
CA TYR A 139 6.14 11.92 -17.97
C TYR A 139 7.39 12.15 -18.82
N ILE A 140 8.57 11.81 -18.30
CA ILE A 140 9.84 11.97 -19.00
C ILE A 140 10.61 10.66 -18.93
N THR A 141 10.95 10.10 -20.09
CA THR A 141 11.84 8.94 -20.21
C THR A 141 13.03 9.31 -21.08
N HIS A 142 14.22 9.10 -20.55
CA HIS A 142 15.49 9.29 -21.24
C HIS A 142 16.23 7.96 -21.42
N ASP A 143 17.35 7.96 -22.12
CA ASP A 143 18.25 6.80 -22.27
C ASP A 143 19.43 6.83 -21.28
N GLY A 144 19.47 7.83 -20.38
CA GLY A 144 20.59 8.06 -19.46
C GLY A 144 21.79 8.80 -20.06
N SER A 145 21.74 9.25 -21.30
CA SER A 145 22.79 10.09 -21.91
C SER A 145 22.61 11.59 -21.66
N ASP A 146 21.77 11.99 -20.70
CA ASP A 146 21.43 13.40 -20.51
C ASP A 146 22.63 14.22 -19.99
N GLU A 147 22.76 15.43 -20.53
CA GLU A 147 23.83 16.35 -20.18
C GLU A 147 23.61 16.92 -18.77
N GLU A 148 24.69 17.04 -17.99
CA GLU A 148 24.65 17.62 -16.65
C GLU A 148 24.19 19.09 -16.68
N ILE A 149 23.15 19.40 -15.92
CA ILE A 149 22.73 20.78 -15.68
C ILE A 149 23.69 21.39 -14.65
N VAL A 150 24.82 21.91 -15.13
CA VAL A 150 25.80 22.59 -14.28
C VAL A 150 25.30 24.00 -13.92
N GLY A 151 25.20 24.27 -12.62
CA GLY A 151 25.14 25.62 -12.05
C GLY A 151 23.85 26.41 -12.25
N GLY A 152 22.94 26.38 -11.27
CA GLY A 152 21.94 27.45 -11.02
C GLY A 152 20.94 27.80 -12.14
N GLU A 153 21.00 27.14 -13.28
CA GLU A 153 20.07 27.34 -14.40
C GLU A 153 18.83 26.47 -14.17
N ASN A 154 17.81 27.13 -13.64
CA ASN A 154 16.58 26.59 -13.10
C ASN A 154 15.73 25.86 -14.16
N TRP A 155 15.92 24.54 -14.29
CA TRP A 155 14.82 23.67 -14.73
C TRP A 155 13.76 23.69 -13.62
N GLU A 156 12.70 24.48 -13.83
CA GLU A 156 11.59 24.65 -12.89
C GLU A 156 10.33 23.95 -13.41
N LEU A 157 9.60 23.33 -12.48
CA LEU A 157 8.34 22.66 -12.74
C LEU A 157 7.19 23.41 -12.05
N PRO A 158 6.01 23.54 -12.69
CA PRO A 158 4.89 24.24 -12.10
C PRO A 158 4.32 23.45 -10.91
N CYS A 159 3.96 24.15 -9.83
CA CYS A 159 3.37 23.55 -8.63
C CYS A 159 1.97 22.93 -8.85
N SER A 160 1.41 23.06 -10.06
CA SER A 160 0.13 22.46 -10.47
C SER A 160 0.22 20.96 -10.77
N ILE A 161 1.44 20.41 -10.94
CA ILE A 161 1.68 19.00 -11.22
C ILE A 161 1.22 18.15 -10.04
N ARG A 162 0.45 17.11 -10.36
CA ARG A 162 -0.06 16.09 -9.43
C ARG A 162 0.58 14.72 -9.66
N SER A 163 0.95 14.40 -10.90
CA SER A 163 1.63 13.15 -11.25
C SER A 163 2.92 13.44 -12.01
N LEU A 164 4.03 12.88 -11.53
CA LEU A 164 5.35 13.02 -12.13
C LEU A 164 5.99 11.65 -12.31
N GLU A 165 6.36 11.31 -13.53
CA GLU A 165 7.13 10.11 -13.87
C GLU A 165 8.45 10.51 -14.52
N ILE A 166 9.58 10.06 -13.96
CA ILE A 166 10.92 10.35 -14.47
C ILE A 166 11.73 9.05 -14.55
N CYS A 167 12.22 8.76 -15.76
CA CYS A 167 12.93 7.52 -16.06
C CYS A 167 14.30 7.81 -16.70
N ASN A 168 15.37 7.20 -16.16
CA ASN A 168 16.77 7.30 -16.63
C ASN A 168 17.33 8.74 -16.76
N LEU A 169 16.93 9.66 -15.88
CA LEU A 169 17.42 11.05 -15.92
C LEU A 169 18.52 11.28 -14.89
N LYS A 170 19.69 11.75 -15.32
CA LYS A 170 20.86 12.01 -14.45
C LYS A 170 20.76 13.29 -13.64
N THR A 171 19.98 14.30 -14.05
CA THR A 171 20.06 15.64 -13.41
C THR A 171 18.80 16.08 -12.63
N LEU A 172 18.16 15.19 -11.89
CA LEU A 172 16.99 15.55 -11.07
C LEU A 172 17.44 16.07 -9.70
N SER A 173 17.19 17.34 -9.40
CA SER A 173 17.54 17.93 -8.09
C SER A 173 16.42 17.73 -7.06
N SER A 174 16.80 17.53 -5.79
CA SER A 174 15.85 17.44 -4.67
C SER A 174 15.07 18.75 -4.48
N GLN A 175 15.73 19.89 -4.73
CA GLN A 175 15.14 21.21 -4.61
C GLN A 175 14.01 21.43 -5.63
N LEU A 176 14.14 20.88 -6.84
CA LEU A 176 13.08 20.89 -7.83
C LEU A 176 11.85 20.12 -7.32
N LEU A 177 12.04 18.90 -6.84
CA LEU A 177 10.95 18.07 -6.31
C LEU A 177 10.25 18.72 -5.10
N LYS A 178 11.01 19.30 -4.17
CA LYS A 178 10.45 19.99 -2.99
C LYS A 178 9.56 21.18 -3.34
N SER A 179 9.75 21.81 -4.50
CA SER A 179 8.89 22.93 -4.94
C SER A 179 7.49 22.48 -5.38
N LEU A 180 7.31 21.18 -5.67
CA LEU A 180 6.05 20.60 -6.13
C LEU A 180 5.10 20.28 -4.97
N THR A 181 4.51 21.32 -4.39
CA THR A 181 3.63 21.21 -3.21
C THR A 181 2.28 20.55 -3.46
N SER A 182 1.88 20.34 -4.73
CA SER A 182 0.64 19.63 -5.09
C SER A 182 0.89 18.22 -5.64
N LEU A 183 2.14 17.72 -5.58
CA LEU A 183 2.48 16.42 -6.14
C LEU A 183 1.85 15.30 -5.30
N GLU A 184 1.03 14.47 -5.93
CA GLU A 184 0.31 13.37 -5.29
C GLU A 184 0.96 12.02 -5.63
N SER A 185 1.35 11.81 -6.89
CA SER A 185 1.96 10.57 -7.38
C SER A 185 3.35 10.84 -7.98
N LEU A 186 4.37 10.11 -7.50
CA LEU A 186 5.74 10.19 -7.99
C LEU A 186 6.24 8.81 -8.40
N TRP A 187 6.64 8.70 -9.66
CA TRP A 187 7.23 7.50 -10.24
C TRP A 187 8.66 7.80 -10.68
N THR A 188 9.61 7.05 -10.14
CA THR A 188 11.02 7.17 -10.53
C THR A 188 11.52 5.83 -11.03
N LEU A 189 12.25 5.85 -12.14
CA LEU A 189 12.84 4.67 -12.75
C LEU A 189 14.32 4.90 -13.05
N ASN A 190 15.20 4.05 -12.50
CA ASN A 190 16.63 4.04 -12.80
C ASN A 190 17.30 5.44 -12.77
N LEU A 191 17.04 6.18 -11.69
CA LEU A 191 17.71 7.45 -11.43
C LEU A 191 18.98 7.21 -10.60
N PRO A 192 20.16 7.68 -11.05
CA PRO A 192 21.42 7.43 -10.34
C PRO A 192 21.53 8.20 -9.01
N GLN A 193 20.87 9.35 -8.89
CA GLN A 193 20.90 10.17 -7.66
C GLN A 193 19.80 9.84 -6.64
N ILE A 194 19.04 8.75 -6.86
CA ILE A 194 17.82 8.47 -6.08
C ILE A 194 18.07 8.40 -4.57
N GLN A 195 19.19 7.83 -4.13
CA GLN A 195 19.54 7.73 -2.71
C GLN A 195 19.57 9.12 -2.06
N SER A 196 20.25 10.06 -2.71
CA SER A 196 20.32 11.46 -2.25
C SER A 196 18.96 12.17 -2.29
N LEU A 197 18.09 11.84 -3.26
CA LEU A 197 16.76 12.43 -3.37
C LEU A 197 15.85 11.99 -2.21
N VAL A 198 15.92 10.71 -1.84
CA VAL A 198 15.16 10.15 -0.72
C VAL A 198 15.65 10.75 0.61
N GLU A 199 16.96 10.82 0.82
CA GLU A 199 17.57 11.38 2.05
C GLU A 199 17.32 12.88 2.24
N GLN A 200 17.45 13.66 1.16
CA GLN A 200 17.23 15.10 1.23
C GLN A 200 15.75 15.45 1.39
N GLY A 201 14.85 14.50 1.17
CA GLY A 201 13.42 14.61 1.44
C GLY A 201 12.59 14.99 0.21
N LEU A 202 11.59 14.17 -0.06
CA LEU A 202 10.55 14.38 -1.08
C LEU A 202 9.46 15.35 -0.57
N PRO A 203 8.64 15.95 -1.46
CA PRO A 203 7.52 16.80 -1.04
C PRO A 203 6.49 16.02 -0.20
N SER A 204 6.05 16.63 0.91
CA SER A 204 5.15 16.00 1.90
C SER A 204 3.73 15.75 1.40
N SER A 205 3.37 16.29 0.22
CA SER A 205 2.08 16.08 -0.45
C SER A 205 1.97 14.71 -1.12
N VAL A 206 3.09 14.02 -1.36
CA VAL A 206 3.12 12.74 -2.09
C VAL A 206 2.35 11.69 -1.31
N SER A 207 1.30 11.15 -1.93
CA SER A 207 0.47 10.07 -1.41
C SER A 207 0.84 8.71 -2.01
N GLU A 208 1.45 8.71 -3.18
CA GLU A 208 1.87 7.51 -3.90
C GLU A 208 3.30 7.65 -4.42
N LEU A 209 4.17 6.72 -4.04
CA LEU A 209 5.58 6.70 -4.45
C LEU A 209 5.94 5.35 -5.05
N HIS A 210 6.47 5.38 -6.28
CA HIS A 210 6.99 4.22 -7.00
C HIS A 210 8.48 4.39 -7.24
N LEU A 211 9.29 3.51 -6.64
CA LEU A 211 10.74 3.43 -6.81
C LEU A 211 11.05 2.17 -7.62
N CYS A 212 11.44 2.32 -8.87
CA CYS A 212 11.57 1.20 -9.81
C CYS A 212 12.98 1.13 -10.42
N PHE A 213 13.58 -0.05 -10.50
CA PHE A 213 14.87 -0.27 -11.18
C PHE A 213 16.00 0.63 -10.68
N HIS A 214 16.12 0.83 -9.36
CA HIS A 214 17.15 1.68 -8.79
C HIS A 214 18.31 0.85 -8.23
N ASP A 215 19.41 0.82 -8.98
CA ASP A 215 20.64 0.12 -8.57
C ASP A 215 21.34 0.83 -7.41
N GLU A 216 21.28 2.16 -7.34
CA GLU A 216 21.94 2.96 -6.29
C GLU A 216 21.09 3.12 -5.01
N LEU A 217 19.89 2.53 -4.93
CA LEU A 217 19.02 2.67 -3.76
C LEU A 217 19.42 1.66 -2.67
N HIS A 218 20.05 2.16 -1.61
CA HIS A 218 20.59 1.35 -0.51
C HIS A 218 19.74 1.48 0.76
N SER A 219 19.14 2.66 0.99
CA SER A 219 18.35 2.97 2.18
C SER A 219 17.18 3.89 1.84
N LEU A 220 16.11 3.79 2.62
CA LEU A 220 14.92 4.63 2.52
C LEU A 220 14.84 5.69 3.64
N GLN A 221 15.95 5.96 4.34
CA GLN A 221 16.01 7.03 5.32
C GLN A 221 15.56 8.35 4.69
N GLY A 222 14.61 9.03 5.34
CA GLY A 222 14.02 10.30 4.85
C GLY A 222 12.54 10.22 4.48
N LEU A 223 11.99 9.02 4.24
CA LEU A 223 10.55 8.85 3.95
C LEU A 223 9.64 9.11 5.16
N GLN A 224 10.19 9.07 6.38
CA GLN A 224 9.48 9.30 7.65
C GLN A 224 8.70 10.64 7.71
N HIS A 225 9.13 11.65 6.96
CA HIS A 225 8.50 12.98 6.95
C HIS A 225 7.28 13.07 6.01
N LEU A 226 7.03 12.05 5.19
CA LEU A 226 5.97 12.04 4.19
C LEU A 226 4.63 11.63 4.81
N ASN A 227 4.04 12.52 5.61
CA ASN A 227 2.80 12.27 6.35
C ASN A 227 1.56 12.03 5.46
N SER A 228 1.65 12.27 4.15
CA SER A 228 0.58 12.00 3.20
C SER A 228 0.74 10.65 2.49
N LEU A 229 1.91 10.00 2.61
CA LEU A 229 2.26 8.80 1.84
C LEU A 229 1.40 7.62 2.27
N GLN A 230 0.58 7.12 1.37
CA GLN A 230 -0.35 6.02 1.58
C GLN A 230 0.11 4.74 0.89
N ASN A 231 0.75 4.86 -0.28
CA ASN A 231 1.17 3.74 -1.10
C ASN A 231 2.65 3.87 -1.46
N LEU A 232 3.43 2.86 -1.11
CA LEU A 232 4.84 2.75 -1.45
C LEU A 232 5.09 1.46 -2.23
N TYR A 233 5.64 1.61 -3.42
CA TYR A 233 6.00 0.50 -4.30
C TYR A 233 7.50 0.57 -4.57
N ILE A 234 8.20 -0.52 -4.27
CA ILE A 234 9.63 -0.67 -4.49
C ILE A 234 9.80 -1.89 -5.38
N THR A 235 10.27 -1.68 -6.60
CA THR A 235 10.42 -2.76 -7.57
C THR A 235 11.81 -2.78 -8.16
N ASN A 236 12.40 -3.97 -8.32
CA ASN A 236 13.69 -4.14 -9.00
C ASN A 236 14.83 -3.28 -8.40
N CYS A 237 14.95 -3.20 -7.08
CA CYS A 237 16.01 -2.43 -6.41
C CYS A 237 17.04 -3.39 -5.81
N PRO A 238 18.13 -3.75 -6.53
CA PRO A 238 19.00 -4.84 -6.12
C PRO A 238 19.93 -4.51 -4.96
N GLN A 239 20.32 -3.26 -4.73
CA GLN A 239 21.22 -2.90 -3.62
C GLN A 239 20.50 -2.61 -2.30
N LEU A 240 19.16 -2.66 -2.28
CA LEU A 240 18.40 -2.45 -1.05
C LEU A 240 18.56 -3.66 -0.13
N GLN A 241 19.34 -3.51 0.95
CA GLN A 241 19.71 -4.60 1.85
C GLN A 241 18.83 -4.72 3.09
N SER A 242 18.48 -3.61 3.73
CA SER A 242 17.66 -3.64 4.95
C SER A 242 16.78 -2.41 5.06
N LEU A 243 15.60 -2.59 5.62
CA LEU A 243 14.69 -1.50 5.96
C LEU A 243 14.72 -1.28 7.48
N GLU A 244 15.23 -0.13 7.93
CA GLU A 244 15.42 0.19 9.36
C GLU A 244 14.09 0.52 10.09
N GLU A 245 14.10 0.41 11.43
CA GLU A 245 12.92 0.52 12.31
C GLU A 245 12.17 1.86 12.26
N SER A 246 12.73 2.93 11.69
CA SER A 246 12.11 4.27 11.68
C SER A 246 11.90 4.86 10.28
N VAL A 247 11.82 4.00 9.26
CA VAL A 247 11.81 4.46 7.86
C VAL A 247 10.44 4.96 7.40
N PHE A 248 9.34 4.37 7.88
CA PHE A 248 8.02 4.57 7.27
C PHE A 248 7.16 5.61 8.00
N PRO A 249 6.41 6.45 7.26
CA PRO A 249 5.47 7.40 7.85
C PRO A 249 4.22 6.68 8.40
N SER A 250 3.60 7.27 9.41
CA SER A 250 2.40 6.70 10.07
C SER A 250 1.15 6.66 9.18
N SER A 251 1.17 7.31 8.02
CA SER A 251 0.10 7.30 7.01
C SER A 251 0.12 6.10 6.06
N LEU A 252 1.21 5.32 6.04
CA LEU A 252 1.44 4.30 5.01
C LEU A 252 0.48 3.11 5.16
N SER A 253 -0.39 2.94 4.16
CA SER A 253 -1.43 1.91 4.14
C SER A 253 -1.05 0.66 3.33
N THR A 254 -0.25 0.85 2.27
CA THR A 254 0.14 -0.20 1.33
C THR A 254 1.64 -0.14 1.08
N LEU A 255 2.32 -1.27 1.30
CA LEU A 255 3.73 -1.47 0.97
C LEU A 255 3.86 -2.67 0.03
N THR A 256 4.42 -2.43 -1.15
CA THR A 256 4.76 -3.49 -2.10
C THR A 256 6.26 -3.48 -2.36
N ILE A 257 6.91 -4.63 -2.18
CA ILE A 257 8.32 -4.85 -2.48
C ILE A 257 8.40 -6.01 -3.46
N GLU A 258 8.85 -5.76 -4.69
CA GLU A 258 9.03 -6.78 -5.71
C GLU A 258 10.46 -6.83 -6.23
N ASN A 259 10.99 -8.04 -6.41
CA ASN A 259 12.27 -8.29 -7.08
C ASN A 259 13.44 -7.49 -6.46
N CYS A 260 13.55 -7.50 -5.13
CA CYS A 260 14.67 -6.91 -4.40
C CYS A 260 15.58 -8.06 -3.89
N PRO A 261 16.55 -8.54 -4.70
CA PRO A 261 17.29 -9.78 -4.43
C PRO A 261 18.11 -9.77 -3.15
N ASN A 262 18.70 -8.64 -2.76
CA ASN A 262 19.59 -8.54 -1.59
C ASN A 262 18.89 -8.06 -0.32
N LEU A 263 17.57 -7.86 -0.35
CA LEU A 263 16.82 -7.43 0.84
C LEU A 263 16.82 -8.56 1.86
N GLN A 264 17.49 -8.37 2.98
CA GLN A 264 17.70 -9.35 4.05
C GLN A 264 16.66 -9.23 5.17
N SER A 265 16.23 -8.02 5.54
CA SER A 265 15.33 -7.82 6.67
C SER A 265 14.31 -6.69 6.46
N LEU A 266 13.17 -6.83 7.14
CA LEU A 266 12.13 -5.80 7.28
C LEU A 266 12.07 -5.28 8.72
N PRO A 267 11.59 -4.05 8.96
CA PRO A 267 11.56 -3.46 10.28
C PRO A 267 10.34 -3.93 11.06
N VAL A 268 10.41 -5.10 11.70
CA VAL A 268 9.26 -5.72 12.39
C VAL A 268 8.65 -4.80 13.47
N LYS A 269 9.50 -4.12 14.26
CA LYS A 269 9.06 -3.16 15.30
C LYS A 269 8.74 -1.76 14.74
N GLY A 270 9.16 -1.49 13.52
CA GLY A 270 9.06 -0.19 12.84
C GLY A 270 7.94 -0.07 11.83
N MET A 271 7.15 -1.12 11.63
CA MET A 271 6.02 -1.07 10.69
C MET A 271 4.93 -0.12 11.21
N PRO A 272 4.38 0.75 10.35
CA PRO A 272 3.32 1.68 10.76
C PRO A 272 2.02 0.92 11.03
N SER A 273 1.31 1.31 12.09
CA SER A 273 0.04 0.69 12.51
C SER A 273 -1.11 0.85 11.51
N SER A 274 -0.97 1.77 10.55
CA SER A 274 -1.92 2.00 9.46
C SER A 274 -1.76 1.03 8.29
N LEU A 275 -0.70 0.20 8.28
CA LEU A 275 -0.43 -0.72 7.19
C LEU A 275 -1.50 -1.81 7.10
N SER A 276 -2.27 -1.78 6.02
CA SER A 276 -3.36 -2.73 5.74
C SER A 276 -2.96 -3.79 4.72
N LYS A 277 -1.99 -3.49 3.86
CA LYS A 277 -1.54 -4.37 2.77
C LYS A 277 -0.02 -4.37 2.69
N LEU A 278 0.57 -5.55 2.91
CA LEU A 278 1.99 -5.83 2.68
C LEU A 278 2.09 -6.89 1.59
N SER A 279 2.88 -6.63 0.55
CA SER A 279 3.05 -7.54 -0.57
C SER A 279 4.53 -7.65 -0.92
N ILE A 280 5.11 -8.83 -0.76
CA ILE A 280 6.53 -9.08 -1.00
C ILE A 280 6.65 -10.23 -1.99
N TYR A 281 7.32 -9.99 -3.11
CA TYR A 281 7.49 -11.00 -4.17
C TYR A 281 8.93 -11.01 -4.66
N LYS A 282 9.47 -12.20 -4.93
CA LYS A 282 10.83 -12.37 -5.51
C LYS A 282 11.94 -11.69 -4.69
N CYS A 283 11.90 -11.80 -3.36
CA CYS A 283 12.97 -11.35 -2.46
C CYS A 283 13.63 -12.59 -1.80
N PRO A 284 14.53 -13.31 -2.50
CA PRO A 284 15.07 -14.60 -2.07
C PRO A 284 15.97 -14.54 -0.83
N MET A 285 16.64 -13.42 -0.56
CA MET A 285 17.48 -13.25 0.62
C MET A 285 16.73 -12.73 1.84
N LEU A 286 15.43 -12.44 1.71
CA LEU A 286 14.65 -11.93 2.82
C LEU A 286 14.56 -13.04 3.85
N GLU A 287 15.27 -12.83 4.97
CA GLU A 287 15.15 -13.70 6.12
C GLU A 287 13.68 -13.74 6.51
N PRO A 288 13.15 -14.92 6.90
CA PRO A 288 11.77 -15.04 7.32
C PRO A 288 11.45 -13.91 8.29
N LEU A 289 10.42 -13.12 7.95
CA LEU A 289 9.91 -11.97 8.69
C LEU A 289 9.40 -12.29 10.11
N LEU A 290 9.73 -13.48 10.60
CA LEU A 290 9.23 -14.13 11.79
C LEU A 290 10.41 -14.86 12.46
N GLU A 291 11.19 -14.11 13.23
CA GLU A 291 11.20 -14.42 14.66
C GLU A 291 9.85 -13.87 15.22
N PHE A 292 8.69 -14.48 14.96
CA PHE A 292 8.15 -15.25 16.07
C PHE A 292 9.24 -16.17 16.55
N ASP A 293 9.69 -16.01 17.80
CA ASP A 293 10.31 -17.14 18.49
C ASP A 293 9.42 -18.34 18.21
N GLN A 294 9.83 -19.16 17.23
CA GLN A 294 8.99 -20.18 16.64
C GLN A 294 9.15 -21.35 17.58
N GLY A 295 8.60 -21.19 18.78
CA GLY A 295 9.46 -21.31 19.94
C GLY A 295 10.31 -22.58 19.89
N GLU A 296 11.61 -22.36 19.76
CA GLU A 296 12.50 -23.48 19.89
C GLU A 296 12.50 -23.82 21.38
N LEU A 297 11.98 -25.00 21.74
CA LEU A 297 12.37 -25.61 23.01
C LEU A 297 13.87 -25.47 23.12
N ALA A 298 14.36 -24.96 24.26
CA ALA A 298 15.74 -24.59 24.46
C ALA A 298 16.69 -25.55 23.71
N SER A 299 17.59 -24.99 22.91
CA SER A 299 18.51 -25.74 22.04
C SER A 299 19.28 -26.83 22.79
N ASP A 300 19.43 -26.68 24.11
CA ASP A 300 20.11 -27.58 25.03
C ASP A 300 19.29 -28.80 25.50
N LEU A 301 17.98 -28.85 25.24
CA LEU A 301 17.11 -29.97 25.67
C LEU A 301 17.33 -31.22 24.80
N PRO A 302 17.56 -32.41 25.39
CA PRO A 302 17.65 -33.67 24.64
C PRO A 302 16.38 -33.96 23.84
N LYS A 303 16.52 -34.52 22.62
CA LYS A 303 15.37 -34.89 21.77
C LYS A 303 14.27 -35.69 22.48
N PRO A 304 14.56 -36.69 23.34
CA PRO A 304 13.52 -37.42 24.05
C PRO A 304 12.67 -36.54 24.97
N GLU A 305 13.29 -35.56 25.64
CA GLU A 305 12.60 -34.64 26.54
C GLU A 305 11.74 -33.65 25.74
N LYS A 306 12.23 -33.18 24.58
CA LYS A 306 11.41 -32.35 23.68
C LYS A 306 10.13 -33.06 23.23
N VAL A 307 10.23 -34.35 22.92
CA VAL A 307 9.07 -35.17 22.56
C VAL A 307 8.08 -35.29 23.73
N LEU A 308 8.57 -35.48 24.96
CA LEU A 308 7.70 -35.58 26.14
C LEU A 308 6.90 -34.30 26.39
N VAL A 309 7.52 -33.12 26.27
CA VAL A 309 6.84 -31.83 26.41
C VAL A 309 5.74 -31.67 25.35
N VAL A 310 6.05 -31.99 24.09
CA VAL A 310 5.09 -31.91 22.99
C VAL A 310 3.92 -32.87 23.21
N GLU A 311 4.18 -34.13 23.59
CA GLU A 311 3.12 -35.11 23.85
C GLU A 311 2.22 -34.67 25.03
N ARG A 312 2.80 -34.12 26.11
CA ARG A 312 2.04 -33.54 27.24
C ARG A 312 1.07 -32.47 26.76
N VAL A 313 1.54 -31.54 25.92
CA VAL A 313 0.70 -30.43 25.44
C VAL A 313 -0.38 -30.92 24.47
N ILE A 314 -0.04 -31.84 23.56
CA ILE A 314 -1.01 -32.48 22.66
C ILE A 314 -2.12 -33.16 23.46
N GLU A 315 -1.75 -33.87 24.53
CA GLU A 315 -2.70 -34.54 25.41
C GLU A 315 -3.58 -33.54 26.19
N SER A 316 -2.97 -32.55 26.83
CA SER A 316 -3.67 -31.51 27.61
C SER A 316 -4.68 -30.75 26.76
N LEU A 317 -4.39 -30.53 25.48
CA LEU A 317 -5.27 -29.81 24.54
C LEU A 317 -6.20 -30.72 23.75
N GLY A 318 -6.18 -32.04 23.99
CA GLY A 318 -7.08 -33.00 23.34
C GLY A 318 -6.87 -33.05 21.82
N LEU A 319 -5.61 -32.94 21.39
CA LEU A 319 -5.19 -32.91 19.99
C LEU A 319 -4.69 -34.27 19.48
N GLN A 320 -4.68 -35.32 20.33
CA GLN A 320 -4.23 -36.66 19.93
C GLN A 320 -4.88 -37.17 18.63
N PRO A 321 -6.20 -36.99 18.39
CA PRO A 321 -6.83 -37.52 17.17
C PRO A 321 -6.33 -36.87 15.87
N VAL A 322 -5.66 -35.72 15.96
CA VAL A 322 -5.20 -34.93 14.79
C VAL A 322 -3.68 -34.72 14.80
N ARG A 323 -2.93 -35.45 15.63
CA ARG A 323 -1.48 -35.28 15.80
C ARG A 323 -0.68 -35.36 14.50
N ASP A 324 -1.06 -36.25 13.59
CA ASP A 324 -0.38 -36.49 12.31
C ASP A 324 -1.11 -35.81 11.14
N SER A 325 -2.12 -34.99 11.45
CA SER A 325 -2.90 -34.27 10.44
C SER A 325 -2.23 -32.94 10.09
N LEU A 326 -2.23 -32.60 8.80
CA LEU A 326 -1.68 -31.32 8.34
C LEU A 326 -2.53 -30.14 8.82
N VAL A 327 -1.86 -29.07 9.27
CA VAL A 327 -2.49 -27.76 9.43
C VAL A 327 -2.71 -27.19 8.03
N GLY A 328 -3.96 -27.15 7.60
CA GLY A 328 -4.33 -26.78 6.23
C GLY A 328 -4.24 -25.29 5.93
N THR A 329 -4.09 -24.95 4.66
CA THR A 329 -4.20 -23.59 4.12
C THR A 329 -5.61 -23.32 3.59
N VAL A 330 -5.89 -22.10 3.13
CA VAL A 330 -7.18 -21.76 2.48
C VAL A 330 -7.45 -22.67 1.26
N GLU A 331 -6.39 -23.10 0.58
CA GLU A 331 -6.44 -23.91 -0.64
C GLU A 331 -6.44 -25.42 -0.36
N LYS A 332 -5.82 -25.86 0.75
CA LYS A 332 -5.73 -27.26 1.16
C LYS A 332 -6.38 -27.47 2.52
N ARG A 333 -7.54 -28.13 2.53
CA ARG A 333 -8.27 -28.45 3.76
C ARG A 333 -7.43 -29.35 4.68
N GLY A 334 -7.27 -28.93 5.94
CA GLY A 334 -6.58 -29.69 6.99
C GLY A 334 -7.46 -29.80 8.24
N ILE A 335 -6.89 -29.61 9.43
CA ILE A 335 -7.62 -29.59 10.71
C ILE A 335 -8.73 -28.52 10.76
N SER A 336 -9.71 -28.72 11.65
CA SER A 336 -10.82 -27.77 11.85
C SER A 336 -10.35 -26.44 12.44
N GLY A 337 -11.15 -25.38 12.31
CA GLY A 337 -10.82 -24.07 12.87
C GLY A 337 -10.60 -24.10 14.39
N GLY A 338 -11.41 -24.88 15.11
CA GLY A 338 -11.25 -25.05 16.56
C GLY A 338 -10.04 -25.91 16.95
N GLN A 339 -9.67 -26.90 16.13
CA GLN A 339 -8.42 -27.63 16.31
C GLN A 339 -7.21 -26.73 16.06
N ARG A 340 -7.24 -25.91 15.01
CA ARG A 340 -6.18 -24.94 14.70
C ARG A 340 -5.99 -23.93 15.83
N LYS A 341 -7.08 -23.41 16.42
CA LYS A 341 -6.97 -22.52 17.58
C LYS A 341 -6.30 -23.18 18.77
N ARG A 342 -6.65 -24.44 19.07
CA ARG A 342 -5.97 -25.23 20.11
C ARG A 342 -4.50 -25.48 19.78
N VAL A 343 -4.15 -25.77 18.52
CA VAL A 343 -2.76 -25.91 18.08
C VAL A 343 -1.96 -24.63 18.31
N ASN A 344 -2.53 -23.45 18.00
CA ASN A 344 -1.87 -22.17 18.26
C ASN A 344 -1.59 -21.95 19.76
N VAL A 345 -2.55 -22.27 20.65
CA VAL A 345 -2.31 -22.21 22.10
C VAL A 345 -1.24 -23.23 22.53
N GLY A 346 -1.25 -24.42 21.91
CA GLY A 346 -0.24 -25.44 22.15
C GLY A 346 1.17 -25.00 21.78
N LEU A 347 1.31 -24.23 20.70
CA LEU A 347 2.61 -23.68 20.30
C LEU A 347 3.21 -22.82 21.41
N GLU A 348 2.40 -21.99 22.08
CA GLU A 348 2.85 -21.16 23.21
C GLU A 348 3.13 -22.00 24.47
N MET A 349 2.27 -22.99 24.77
CA MET A 349 2.42 -23.86 25.95
C MET A 349 3.65 -24.75 25.88
N VAL A 350 4.06 -25.17 24.69
CA VAL A 350 5.24 -26.02 24.46
C VAL A 350 6.53 -25.30 24.90
N MET A 351 6.54 -23.96 24.95
CA MET A 351 7.70 -23.19 25.43
C MET A 351 7.89 -23.16 26.93
N GLU A 352 6.97 -23.76 27.69
CA GLU A 352 6.96 -23.69 29.16
C GLU A 352 7.16 -22.24 29.67
N PRO A 353 6.38 -21.26 29.17
CA PRO A 353 6.61 -19.86 29.46
C PRO A 353 6.36 -19.55 30.94
N SER A 354 7.08 -18.59 31.51
CA SER A 354 6.79 -18.09 32.87
C SER A 354 5.54 -17.19 32.93
N LEU A 355 5.10 -16.67 31.78
CA LEU A 355 3.91 -15.85 31.59
C LEU A 355 3.24 -16.20 30.25
N LEU A 356 1.97 -16.58 30.29
CA LEU A 356 1.15 -16.92 29.12
C LEU A 356 -0.01 -15.92 29.00
N ILE A 357 -0.05 -15.17 27.90
CA ILE A 357 -1.13 -14.21 27.62
C ILE A 357 -1.95 -14.71 26.43
N LEU A 358 -3.27 -14.86 26.62
CA LEU A 358 -4.17 -15.39 25.60
C LEU A 358 -5.35 -14.46 25.34
N ASP A 359 -5.56 -14.04 24.10
CA ASP A 359 -6.71 -13.25 23.70
C ASP A 359 -7.82 -14.14 23.12
N GLU A 360 -8.98 -14.16 23.77
CA GLU A 360 -10.16 -14.97 23.43
C GLU A 360 -9.88 -16.42 22.96
N PRO A 361 -9.16 -17.24 23.75
CA PRO A 361 -8.74 -18.57 23.32
C PRO A 361 -9.92 -19.56 23.16
N THR A 362 -11.10 -19.21 23.67
CA THR A 362 -12.32 -20.04 23.58
C THR A 362 -13.26 -19.62 22.45
N SER A 363 -13.03 -18.50 21.75
CA SER A 363 -13.96 -18.04 20.73
C SER A 363 -13.97 -18.98 19.50
N GLY A 364 -15.16 -19.36 19.05
CA GLY A 364 -15.35 -20.31 17.94
C GLY A 364 -15.09 -21.78 18.30
N LEU A 365 -14.87 -22.11 19.57
CA LEU A 365 -14.84 -23.49 20.06
C LEU A 365 -16.24 -23.93 20.52
N ASP A 366 -16.51 -25.23 20.41
CA ASP A 366 -17.68 -25.82 21.09
C ASP A 366 -17.45 -25.84 22.61
N SER A 367 -18.53 -26.06 23.37
CA SER A 367 -18.50 -26.01 24.83
C SER A 367 -17.54 -27.02 25.45
N SER A 368 -17.38 -28.20 24.84
CA SER A 368 -16.49 -29.26 25.37
C SER A 368 -15.02 -28.92 25.11
N SER A 369 -14.68 -28.48 23.89
CA SER A 369 -13.33 -28.04 23.54
C SER A 369 -12.89 -26.81 24.35
N SER A 370 -13.82 -25.88 24.61
CA SER A 370 -13.56 -24.70 25.44
C SER A 370 -13.21 -25.08 26.88
N GLN A 371 -13.96 -25.99 27.49
CA GLN A 371 -13.70 -26.46 28.85
C GLN A 371 -12.36 -27.20 28.95
N LEU A 372 -12.02 -27.98 27.92
CA LEU A 372 -10.77 -28.71 27.88
C LEU A 372 -9.57 -27.75 27.81
N LEU A 373 -9.64 -26.72 26.96
CA LEU A 373 -8.63 -25.67 26.89
C LEU A 373 -8.47 -24.93 28.22
N LEU A 374 -9.57 -24.50 28.85
CA LEU A 374 -9.52 -23.80 30.14
C LEU A 374 -8.96 -24.66 31.28
N ARG A 375 -9.18 -25.98 31.24
CA ARG A 375 -8.58 -26.92 32.19
C ARG A 375 -7.09 -27.09 31.95
N ALA A 376 -6.65 -27.11 30.70
CA ALA A 376 -5.24 -27.16 30.34
C ALA A 376 -4.50 -25.91 30.84
N THR A 377 -5.00 -24.72 30.52
CA THR A 377 -4.38 -23.45 30.99
C THR A 377 -4.40 -23.32 32.52
N ARG A 378 -5.45 -23.80 33.18
CA ARG A 378 -5.49 -23.86 34.65
C ARG A 378 -4.44 -24.82 35.22
N ARG A 379 -4.13 -25.92 34.53
CA ARG A 379 -3.08 -26.85 34.96
C ARG A 379 -1.70 -26.18 34.88
N GLU A 380 -1.39 -25.51 33.77
CA GLU A 380 -0.15 -24.74 33.62
C GLU A 380 -0.02 -23.70 34.75
N ALA A 381 -1.12 -23.02 35.09
CA ALA A 381 -1.13 -22.07 36.19
C ALA A 381 -0.82 -22.71 37.55
N LEU A 382 -1.28 -23.93 37.79
CA LEU A 382 -0.95 -24.69 39.01
C LEU A 382 0.50 -25.19 39.02
N GLU A 383 1.11 -25.35 37.86
CA GLU A 383 2.53 -25.73 37.70
C GLU A 383 3.47 -24.52 37.81
N GLY A 384 2.93 -23.30 37.96
CA GLY A 384 3.69 -22.08 38.26
C GLY A 384 3.72 -21.05 37.12
N VAL A 385 3.04 -21.29 36.01
CA VAL A 385 2.92 -20.34 34.90
C VAL A 385 1.93 -19.22 35.27
N ASN A 386 2.31 -17.96 35.07
CA ASN A 386 1.34 -16.88 35.19
C ASN A 386 0.45 -16.85 33.94
N VAL A 387 -0.86 -17.09 34.05
CA VAL A 387 -1.76 -17.09 32.89
C VAL A 387 -2.70 -15.89 32.95
N CYS A 388 -2.64 -15.02 31.94
CA CYS A 388 -3.59 -13.93 31.73
C CYS A 388 -4.41 -14.22 30.47
N MET A 389 -5.74 -14.19 30.55
CA MET A 389 -6.57 -14.44 29.38
C MET A 389 -7.84 -13.61 29.34
N VAL A 390 -8.26 -13.26 28.13
CA VAL A 390 -9.56 -12.63 27.85
C VAL A 390 -10.56 -13.73 27.46
N VAL A 391 -11.69 -13.84 28.15
CA VAL A 391 -12.69 -14.89 27.89
C VAL A 391 -14.12 -14.37 28.00
N HIS A 392 -14.99 -14.81 27.09
CA HIS A 392 -16.40 -14.39 27.05
C HIS A 392 -17.31 -15.09 28.07
N GLN A 393 -17.00 -16.32 28.48
CA GLN A 393 -17.82 -17.10 29.41
C GLN A 393 -16.97 -17.83 30.45
N PRO A 394 -16.45 -17.11 31.44
CA PRO A 394 -15.62 -17.73 32.47
C PRO A 394 -16.50 -18.46 33.50
N ARG A 395 -16.14 -19.72 33.80
CA ARG A 395 -16.90 -20.59 34.70
C ARG A 395 -16.17 -20.96 35.99
N MET A 396 -14.92 -20.56 36.14
CA MET A 396 -14.05 -21.00 37.23
C MET A 396 -13.18 -19.85 37.71
N PHE A 397 -13.47 -19.29 38.88
CA PHE A 397 -12.61 -18.30 39.52
C PHE A 397 -12.54 -18.54 41.02
N ASP A 398 -11.44 -18.10 41.62
CA ASP A 398 -11.23 -18.10 43.05
C ASP A 398 -11.62 -16.74 43.63
N ASP A 399 -11.10 -15.66 43.05
CA ASP A 399 -11.48 -14.27 43.30
C ASP A 399 -12.09 -13.62 42.04
N LEU A 400 -12.93 -12.62 42.26
CA LEU A 400 -13.65 -11.90 41.21
C LEU A 400 -13.57 -10.40 41.44
N VAL A 401 -13.34 -9.66 40.37
CA VAL A 401 -13.54 -8.20 40.31
C VAL A 401 -14.65 -7.92 39.31
N LEU A 402 -15.71 -7.23 39.77
CA LEU A 402 -16.81 -6.79 38.93
C LEU A 402 -16.78 -5.26 38.79
N LEU A 403 -16.76 -4.79 37.55
CA LEU A 403 -16.75 -3.36 37.23
C LEU A 403 -18.09 -2.96 36.59
N ALA A 404 -18.72 -1.92 37.12
CA ALA A 404 -19.87 -1.26 36.49
C ALA A 404 -19.42 -0.23 35.45
N LYS A 405 -20.40 0.28 34.68
CA LYS A 405 -20.20 1.35 33.70
C LYS A 405 -19.44 2.54 34.32
N GLY A 406 -18.36 2.95 33.65
CA GLY A 406 -17.46 4.01 34.12
C GLY A 406 -16.27 3.50 34.96
N GLY A 407 -16.04 2.18 35.01
CA GLY A 407 -14.89 1.59 35.71
C GLY A 407 -15.05 1.53 37.23
N LEU A 408 -16.29 1.61 37.72
CA LEU A 408 -16.58 1.58 39.15
C LEU A 408 -16.55 0.14 39.66
N THR A 409 -15.66 -0.16 40.60
CA THR A 409 -15.61 -1.47 41.25
C THR A 409 -16.87 -1.67 42.10
N VAL A 410 -17.65 -2.70 41.77
CA VAL A 410 -18.84 -3.09 42.54
C VAL A 410 -18.51 -4.21 43.52
N TYR A 411 -17.65 -5.13 43.11
CA TYR A 411 -17.27 -6.26 43.94
C TYR A 411 -15.81 -6.61 43.70
N HIS A 412 -15.10 -6.87 44.79
CA HIS A 412 -13.75 -7.43 44.78
C HIS A 412 -13.64 -8.42 45.93
N GLY A 413 -13.44 -9.70 45.61
CA GLY A 413 -13.25 -10.75 46.61
C GLY A 413 -13.58 -12.16 46.14
N PRO A 414 -13.66 -13.13 47.06
CA PRO A 414 -13.81 -14.53 46.72
C PRO A 414 -15.18 -14.86 46.13
N VAL A 415 -15.22 -15.57 45.00
CA VAL A 415 -16.47 -15.95 44.29
C VAL A 415 -17.52 -16.53 45.23
N LYS A 416 -17.11 -17.32 46.22
CA LYS A 416 -18.03 -17.95 47.20
C LYS A 416 -18.91 -16.95 47.96
N THR A 417 -18.48 -15.70 48.07
CA THR A 417 -19.18 -14.65 48.83
C THR A 417 -19.91 -13.65 47.92
N VAL A 418 -19.81 -13.80 46.60
CA VAL A 418 -20.41 -12.86 45.64
C VAL A 418 -21.94 -12.88 45.74
N GLU A 419 -22.54 -14.07 45.81
CA GLU A 419 -23.99 -14.22 45.92
C GLU A 419 -24.53 -13.67 47.24
N GLU A 420 -23.80 -13.87 48.35
CA GLU A 420 -24.15 -13.30 49.66
C GLU A 420 -24.10 -11.77 49.64
N TYR A 421 -23.09 -11.18 48.99
CA TYR A 421 -22.97 -9.73 48.81
C TYR A 421 -24.17 -9.17 48.02
N PHE A 422 -24.49 -9.76 46.87
CA PHE A 422 -25.63 -9.32 46.06
C PHE A 422 -26.98 -9.56 46.78
N ALA A 423 -27.12 -10.66 47.51
CA ALA A 423 -28.32 -10.93 48.31
C ALA A 423 -28.51 -9.88 49.42
N GLY A 424 -27.43 -9.42 50.06
CA GLY A 424 -27.46 -8.34 51.06
C GLY A 424 -28.03 -7.01 50.54
N ILE A 425 -27.85 -6.74 49.24
CA ILE A 425 -28.43 -5.58 48.55
C ILE A 425 -29.74 -5.90 47.81
N ARG A 426 -30.39 -7.02 48.15
CA ARG A 426 -31.67 -7.52 47.61
C ARG A 426 -31.62 -7.91 46.13
N ILE A 427 -30.46 -8.30 45.63
CA ILE A 427 -30.26 -8.87 44.29
C ILE A 427 -30.07 -10.38 44.46
N THR A 428 -31.00 -11.16 43.92
CA THR A 428 -30.95 -12.64 44.03
C THR A 428 -30.93 -13.23 42.63
N VAL A 429 -30.03 -14.19 42.41
CA VAL A 429 -29.90 -14.87 41.11
C VAL A 429 -31.12 -15.80 40.94
N PRO A 430 -31.91 -15.66 39.85
CA PRO A 430 -33.06 -16.53 39.62
C PRO A 430 -32.65 -17.99 39.36
N ASP A 431 -33.55 -18.92 39.70
CA ASP A 431 -33.36 -20.33 39.41
C ASP A 431 -33.07 -20.56 37.91
N ARG A 432 -32.01 -21.31 37.60
CA ARG A 432 -31.54 -21.66 36.25
C ARG A 432 -30.85 -20.55 35.45
N VAL A 433 -30.50 -19.43 36.09
CA VAL A 433 -29.64 -18.40 35.47
C VAL A 433 -28.19 -18.58 35.93
N ASN A 434 -27.24 -18.39 35.01
CA ASN A 434 -25.82 -18.42 35.34
C ASN A 434 -25.45 -17.15 36.14
N PRO A 435 -24.94 -17.25 37.37
CA PRO A 435 -24.70 -16.07 38.23
C PRO A 435 -23.83 -14.97 37.60
N PRO A 436 -22.69 -15.26 36.94
CA PRO A 436 -21.88 -14.23 36.29
C PRO A 436 -22.63 -13.43 35.22
N ASP A 437 -23.40 -14.10 34.38
CA ASP A 437 -24.21 -13.45 33.33
C ASP A 437 -25.26 -12.54 33.97
N HIS A 438 -25.91 -13.00 35.05
CA HIS A 438 -26.88 -12.20 35.79
C HIS A 438 -26.27 -10.93 36.40
N PHE A 439 -25.07 -11.03 36.99
CA PHE A 439 -24.39 -9.86 37.55
C PHE A 439 -23.97 -8.88 36.44
N ILE A 440 -23.44 -9.37 35.32
CA ILE A 440 -23.05 -8.51 34.18
C ILE A 440 -24.27 -7.78 33.62
N ASP A 441 -25.41 -8.45 33.40
CA ASP A 441 -26.64 -7.83 32.89
C ASP A 441 -27.16 -6.70 33.80
N ILE A 442 -27.00 -6.85 35.11
CA ILE A 442 -27.34 -5.81 36.10
C ILE A 442 -26.37 -4.63 35.99
N LEU A 443 -25.07 -4.91 35.91
CA LEU A 443 -24.01 -3.89 35.86
C LEU A 443 -24.02 -3.08 34.55
N GLU A 444 -24.44 -3.69 33.44
CA GLU A 444 -24.66 -3.03 32.16
C GLU A 444 -25.95 -2.19 32.14
N GLY A 445 -26.84 -2.38 33.12
CA GLY A 445 -28.12 -1.69 33.23
C GLY A 445 -29.20 -2.25 32.31
N ILE A 446 -29.01 -3.47 31.79
CA ILE A 446 -29.98 -4.18 30.94
C ILE A 446 -31.15 -4.68 31.80
N TYR A 447 -30.88 -5.12 33.03
CA TYR A 447 -31.91 -5.58 33.96
C TYR A 447 -32.31 -4.50 34.96
N LYS A 448 -33.58 -4.03 34.91
CA LYS A 448 -34.14 -3.11 35.91
C LYS A 448 -34.68 -3.91 37.10
N LEU A 449 -34.05 -3.77 38.26
CA LEU A 449 -34.49 -4.43 39.50
C LEU A 449 -35.94 -4.04 39.82
N PRO A 450 -36.89 -4.99 39.91
CA PRO A 450 -38.33 -4.67 39.95
C PRO A 450 -38.83 -3.92 41.18
N ARG A 451 -38.02 -3.74 42.25
CA ARG A 451 -38.52 -3.27 43.55
C ARG A 451 -37.63 -2.33 44.36
N THR A 452 -36.47 -1.88 43.87
CA THR A 452 -35.54 -1.09 44.70
C THR A 452 -35.18 0.29 44.16
N GLY A 453 -35.42 0.58 42.88
CA GLY A 453 -35.00 1.87 42.29
C GLY A 453 -33.48 2.10 42.31
N LEU A 454 -32.71 1.09 42.73
CA LEU A 454 -31.25 1.11 42.79
C LEU A 454 -30.69 1.08 41.37
N ASN A 455 -29.89 2.07 41.05
CA ASN A 455 -29.12 2.15 39.82
C ASN A 455 -27.73 1.53 40.06
N TYR A 456 -26.98 1.19 39.00
CA TYR A 456 -25.59 0.70 39.13
C TYR A 456 -24.70 1.69 39.89
N LYS A 457 -25.09 2.97 39.97
CA LYS A 457 -24.43 4.03 40.74
C LYS A 457 -24.63 3.96 42.25
N ASP A 458 -25.65 3.23 42.69
CA ASP A 458 -26.02 3.09 44.11
C ASP A 458 -25.43 1.81 44.72
N LEU A 459 -24.71 1.02 43.93
CA LEU A 459 -24.02 -0.18 44.39
C LEU A 459 -22.82 0.22 45.27
N PRO A 460 -22.70 -0.31 46.50
CA PRO A 460 -21.61 0.05 47.38
C PRO A 460 -20.29 -0.44 46.80
N VAL A 461 -19.38 0.51 46.54
CA VAL A 461 -18.01 0.25 46.10
C VAL A 461 -17.28 -0.48 47.22
N ARG A 462 -16.73 -1.66 46.93
CA ARG A 462 -15.99 -2.47 47.89
C ARG A 462 -14.61 -2.81 47.38
#